data_AF-A0A2V8UNZ6-F1
#
_entry.id   AF-A0A2V8UNZ6-F1
#
_cell.length_a   1.000
_cell.length_b   1.000
_cell.length_c   1.000
_cell.angle_alpha   90.00
_cell.angle_beta   90.00
_cell.angle_gamma   90.00
#
_symmetry.space_group_name_H-M   'P 1'
#
loop_
_entity.id
_entity.type
_entity.pdbx_description
1 polymer ?
#
loop_
_entity_poly.entity_id
_entity_poly.type
_entity_poly.pdbx_seq_one_letter_code
_entity_poly.pdbx_strand_id
1 'polypeptide(L)'
;MIRRFPLVALAAALGFVQFQATGQNPAGQTLPASADPYANNPDAGKLQFSLAAPAGTDSGAITKALPGGVNQGMIDPATWKYGPAFDPPPNSDIWNPVKLKMMRGEKVTGGTVFSSTDPATYCAMANAGYDFIWTEMQHSSRDWEAVARMWRSCPHAKAVPGVRVA
;
A
#
# COMPACT_ATOMS: atom_id res chain seq x y z
N MET A 1 -22.33 5.60 -79.24
CA MET A 1 -21.90 4.57 -78.26
C MET A 1 -21.73 5.23 -76.91
N ILE A 2 -22.35 4.66 -75.87
CA ILE A 2 -22.62 5.26 -74.56
C ILE A 2 -21.52 4.92 -73.55
N ARG A 3 -20.93 5.92 -72.89
CA ARG A 3 -20.32 5.85 -71.53
C ARG A 3 -20.49 7.23 -70.85
N ARG A 4 -21.47 7.43 -69.94
CA ARG A 4 -21.45 7.27 -68.46
C ARG A 4 -20.43 8.21 -67.77
N PHE A 5 -20.67 9.04 -66.75
CA PHE A 5 -21.77 9.55 -65.91
C PHE A 5 -21.09 10.67 -65.05
N PRO A 6 -21.70 11.83 -64.73
CA PRO A 6 -21.10 12.78 -63.77
C PRO A 6 -21.55 12.48 -62.34
N LEU A 7 -20.61 12.41 -61.40
CA LEU A 7 -20.88 12.28 -59.97
C LEU A 7 -20.87 13.65 -59.29
N VAL A 8 -21.96 13.86 -58.56
CA VAL A 8 -22.41 15.02 -57.81
C VAL A 8 -21.51 15.29 -56.60
N ALA A 9 -21.25 16.57 -56.34
CA ALA A 9 -20.59 17.08 -55.14
C ALA A 9 -21.43 16.82 -53.88
N LEU A 10 -20.79 16.35 -52.80
CA LEU A 10 -21.39 16.36 -51.46
C LEU A 10 -20.38 16.89 -50.44
N ALA A 11 -20.80 17.94 -49.74
CA ALA A 11 -20.09 18.56 -48.63
C ALA A 11 -20.01 17.61 -47.42
N ALA A 12 -18.89 17.65 -46.70
CA ALA A 12 -18.82 17.18 -45.32
C ALA A 12 -17.92 18.12 -44.51
N ALA A 13 -18.55 19.01 -43.76
CA ALA A 13 -17.91 19.79 -42.71
C ALA A 13 -17.48 18.82 -41.59
N LEU A 14 -16.17 18.72 -41.33
CA LEU A 14 -15.65 18.04 -40.15
C LEU A 14 -15.88 18.93 -38.93
N GLY A 15 -16.87 18.57 -38.12
CA GLY A 15 -17.11 19.15 -36.80
C GLY A 15 -16.01 18.77 -35.82
N PHE A 16 -15.52 19.77 -35.08
CA PHE A 16 -14.66 19.58 -33.92
C PHE A 16 -15.41 18.75 -32.86
N VAL A 17 -14.91 17.55 -32.56
CA VAL A 17 -15.35 16.81 -31.36
C VAL A 17 -14.58 17.37 -30.17
N GLN A 18 -15.23 18.26 -29.40
CA GLN A 18 -14.78 18.56 -28.05
C GLN A 18 -15.05 17.33 -27.17
N PHE A 19 -14.00 16.68 -26.69
CA PHE A 19 -14.11 15.76 -25.56
C PHE A 19 -14.51 16.58 -24.33
N GLN A 20 -15.80 16.60 -24.01
CA GLN A 20 -16.24 16.95 -22.67
C GLN A 20 -16.07 15.69 -21.81
N ALA A 21 -15.09 15.72 -20.90
CA ALA A 21 -15.01 14.75 -19.81
C ALA A 21 -16.17 15.02 -18.83
N THR A 22 -17.37 14.53 -19.15
CA THR A 22 -18.45 14.47 -18.19
C THR A 22 -18.19 13.28 -17.28
N GLY A 23 -17.76 13.57 -16.06
CA GLY A 23 -17.78 12.63 -14.94
C GLY A 23 -19.23 12.26 -14.61
N GLN A 24 -19.81 11.35 -15.36
CA GLN A 24 -21.09 10.73 -15.05
C GLN A 24 -20.86 9.22 -15.00
N ASN A 25 -20.71 8.70 -13.77
CA ASN A 25 -20.86 7.27 -13.54
C ASN A 25 -22.28 6.87 -13.99
N PRO A 26 -22.44 5.90 -14.90
CA PRO A 26 -23.75 5.38 -15.26
C PRO A 26 -24.43 4.80 -14.01
N ALA A 27 -25.67 5.22 -13.76
CA ALA A 27 -26.49 4.64 -12.70
C ALA A 27 -26.60 3.12 -12.93
N GLY A 28 -26.05 2.32 -12.00
CA GLY A 28 -26.15 0.86 -12.03
C GLY A 28 -24.83 0.08 -12.04
N GLN A 29 -23.66 0.73 -12.08
CA GLN A 29 -22.39 0.02 -11.83
C GLN A 29 -22.15 -0.14 -10.33
N THR A 30 -22.06 -1.39 -9.86
CA THR A 30 -21.50 -1.69 -8.54
C THR A 30 -20.07 -1.18 -8.49
N LEU A 31 -19.83 -0.20 -7.62
CA LEU A 31 -18.49 0.38 -7.42
C LEU A 31 -17.51 -0.73 -7.04
N PRO A 32 -16.28 -0.74 -7.61
CA PRO A 32 -15.29 -1.75 -7.28
C PRO A 32 -15.02 -1.76 -5.78
N ALA A 33 -14.79 -2.96 -5.24
CA ALA A 33 -14.42 -3.13 -3.85
C ALA A 33 -13.14 -2.33 -3.58
N SER A 34 -13.21 -1.42 -2.61
CA SER A 34 -12.08 -0.60 -2.16
C SER A 34 -11.65 -1.07 -0.77
N ALA A 35 -10.34 -1.14 -0.54
CA ALA A 35 -9.78 -1.35 0.78
C ALA A 35 -9.94 -0.12 1.70
N ASP A 36 -10.21 1.04 1.11
CA ASP A 36 -10.61 2.22 1.86
C ASP A 36 -12.12 2.11 2.18
N PRO A 37 -12.49 1.92 3.46
CA PRO A 37 -13.89 1.77 3.87
C PRO A 37 -14.73 3.03 3.58
N TYR A 38 -14.10 4.15 3.21
CA TYR A 38 -14.76 5.41 2.89
C TYR A 38 -14.84 5.72 1.39
N ALA A 39 -14.16 4.97 0.52
CA ALA A 39 -14.06 5.29 -0.91
C ALA A 39 -15.41 5.34 -1.65
N ASN A 40 -16.40 4.59 -1.18
CA ASN A 40 -17.74 4.53 -1.76
C ASN A 40 -18.81 5.01 -0.77
N ASN A 41 -18.44 5.83 0.22
CA ASN A 41 -19.37 6.29 1.24
C ASN A 41 -20.49 7.16 0.61
N PRO A 42 -21.76 6.72 0.64
CA PRO A 42 -22.88 7.48 0.07
C PRO A 42 -23.16 8.78 0.82
N ASP A 43 -22.60 8.91 2.02
CA ASP A 43 -22.69 10.09 2.89
C ASP A 43 -21.34 10.83 2.98
N ALA A 44 -20.62 10.92 1.86
CA ALA A 44 -19.38 11.70 1.77
C ALA A 44 -19.61 13.14 2.30
N GLY A 45 -18.79 13.55 3.27
CA GLY A 45 -18.91 14.85 3.93
C GLY A 45 -19.90 14.93 5.11
N LYS A 46 -20.71 13.89 5.38
CA LYS A 46 -21.55 13.83 6.61
C LYS A 46 -20.87 13.11 7.77
N LEU A 47 -19.84 12.30 7.50
CA LEU A 47 -19.06 11.64 8.54
C LEU A 47 -18.39 12.69 9.43
N GLN A 48 -18.71 12.61 10.72
CA GLN A 48 -18.11 13.47 11.74
C GLN A 48 -16.89 12.74 12.32
N PHE A 49 -15.71 13.27 12.03
CA PHE A 49 -14.48 12.85 12.69
C PHE A 49 -14.24 13.82 13.84
N SER A 50 -14.51 13.39 15.08
CA SER A 50 -14.47 14.26 16.26
C SER A 50 -13.11 14.94 16.51
N LEU A 51 -12.04 14.42 15.91
CA LEU A 51 -10.68 14.96 16.01
C LEU A 51 -10.23 15.71 14.74
N ALA A 52 -11.02 15.70 13.67
CA ALA A 52 -10.68 16.42 12.45
C ALA A 52 -10.95 17.91 12.62
N ALA A 53 -10.09 18.73 12.02
CA ALA A 53 -10.33 20.16 11.91
C ALA A 53 -11.54 20.43 11.01
N PRO A 54 -12.30 21.52 11.24
CA PRO A 54 -13.27 22.00 10.28
C PRO A 54 -12.64 22.24 8.91
N ALA A 55 -13.43 22.07 7.84
CA ALA A 55 -12.96 22.32 6.48
C ALA A 55 -12.35 23.73 6.35
N GLY A 56 -11.16 23.81 5.74
CA GLY A 56 -10.42 25.07 5.57
C GLY A 56 -9.71 25.59 6.82
N THR A 57 -9.68 24.83 7.92
CA THR A 57 -9.01 25.21 9.18
C THR A 57 -7.85 24.27 9.48
N ASP A 58 -6.75 24.80 10.03
CA ASP A 58 -5.67 23.97 10.56
C ASP A 58 -6.14 23.29 11.86
N SER A 59 -5.84 22.00 12.00
CA SER A 59 -6.02 21.23 13.24
C SER A 59 -5.28 21.81 14.45
N GLY A 60 -4.19 22.56 14.21
CA GLY A 60 -3.29 23.02 15.27
C GLY A 60 -2.50 21.88 15.92
N ALA A 61 -2.56 20.66 15.38
CA ALA A 61 -1.95 19.47 15.96
C ALA A 61 -0.41 19.57 16.06
N ILE A 62 0.20 20.44 15.26
CA ILE A 62 1.64 20.70 15.28
C ILE A 62 2.10 21.42 16.56
N THR A 63 1.24 22.23 17.19
CA THR A 63 1.56 22.95 18.44
C THR A 63 0.79 22.42 19.65
N LYS A 64 -0.38 21.82 19.42
CA LYS A 64 -1.24 21.26 20.46
C LYS A 64 -1.53 19.80 20.16
N ALA A 65 -0.89 18.92 20.92
CA ALA A 65 -1.10 17.49 20.79
C ALA A 65 -2.57 17.10 21.04
N LEU A 66 -2.99 16.01 20.40
CA LEU A 66 -4.28 15.39 20.66
C LEU A 66 -4.36 14.90 22.13
N PRO A 67 -5.57 14.77 22.70
CA PRO A 67 -5.75 14.19 24.03
C PRO A 67 -5.05 12.83 24.15
N GLY A 68 -4.26 12.64 25.21
CA GLY A 68 -3.45 11.42 25.41
C GLY A 68 -2.13 11.38 24.62
N GLY A 69 -1.77 12.45 23.91
CA GLY A 69 -0.48 12.54 23.22
C GLY A 69 0.70 12.48 24.19
N VAL A 70 1.68 11.62 23.89
CA VAL A 70 2.91 11.47 24.71
C VAL A 70 3.83 12.68 24.58
N ASN A 71 3.91 13.25 23.37
CA ASN A 71 4.68 14.44 23.08
C ASN A 71 3.74 15.65 23.16
N GLN A 72 4.19 16.72 23.81
CA GLN A 72 3.41 17.95 24.03
C GLN A 72 4.15 19.15 23.43
N GLY A 73 3.40 20.15 22.99
CA GLY A 73 3.96 21.31 22.32
C GLY A 73 4.40 21.03 20.89
N MET A 74 5.28 21.90 20.37
CA MET A 74 5.80 21.77 19.03
C MET A 74 6.76 20.58 18.90
N ILE A 75 6.75 19.91 17.76
CA ILE A 75 7.62 18.75 17.49
C ILE A 75 9.09 19.18 17.61
N ASP A 76 9.80 18.56 18.54
CA ASP A 76 11.23 18.75 18.77
C ASP A 76 11.96 17.39 18.77
N PRO A 77 12.86 17.14 17.80
CA PRO A 77 13.60 15.88 17.72
C PRO A 77 14.43 15.55 18.96
N ALA A 78 14.90 16.56 19.71
CA ALA A 78 15.76 16.34 20.88
C ALA A 78 14.99 15.83 22.09
N THR A 79 13.68 16.14 22.18
CA THR A 79 12.82 15.78 23.31
C THR A 79 11.72 14.79 22.93
N TRP A 80 11.66 14.38 21.66
CA TRP A 80 10.67 13.46 21.15
C TRP A 80 10.79 12.07 21.78
N LYS A 81 9.63 11.51 22.15
CA LYS A 81 9.48 10.18 22.73
C LYS A 81 8.62 9.31 21.83
N TYR A 82 9.07 8.09 21.58
CA TYR A 82 8.21 7.07 20.99
C TYR A 82 7.12 6.69 22.01
N GLY A 83 5.85 6.86 21.65
CA GLY A 83 4.72 6.59 22.55
C GLY A 83 4.25 5.13 22.52
N PRO A 84 3.40 4.70 23.48
CA PRO A 84 3.00 3.31 23.65
C PRO A 84 1.87 2.89 22.70
N ALA A 85 1.51 3.70 21.70
CA ALA A 85 0.36 3.45 20.82
C ALA A 85 0.47 2.14 20.03
N PHE A 86 1.71 1.64 19.85
CA PHE A 86 2.02 0.39 19.16
C PHE A 86 2.54 -0.69 20.11
N ASP A 87 2.51 -0.44 21.42
CA ASP A 87 2.87 -1.47 22.39
C ASP A 87 1.82 -2.56 22.34
N PRO A 88 2.24 -3.84 22.27
CA PRO A 88 1.29 -4.92 22.35
C PRO A 88 0.68 -4.96 23.76
N PRO A 89 -0.52 -5.57 23.93
CA PRO A 89 -1.07 -5.82 25.25
C PRO A 89 -0.03 -6.46 26.20
N PRO A 90 -0.06 -6.17 27.51
CA PRO A 90 0.85 -6.79 28.47
C PRO A 90 0.83 -8.33 28.33
N ASN A 91 2.01 -8.95 28.39
CA ASN A 91 2.20 -10.40 28.23
C ASN A 91 1.86 -10.96 26.83
N SER A 92 1.85 -10.14 25.79
CA SER A 92 1.73 -10.65 24.41
C SER A 92 2.98 -11.44 24.00
N ASP A 93 2.77 -12.67 23.51
CA ASP A 93 3.84 -13.50 22.98
C ASP A 93 4.40 -12.94 21.67
N ILE A 94 5.73 -12.88 21.56
CA ILE A 94 6.43 -12.52 20.34
C ILE A 94 6.85 -13.82 19.63
N TRP A 95 6.08 -14.20 18.63
CA TRP A 95 6.29 -15.44 17.87
C TRP A 95 7.39 -15.33 16.82
N ASN A 96 7.82 -14.12 16.48
CA ASN A 96 8.86 -13.87 15.50
C ASN A 96 10.25 -14.05 16.14
N PRO A 97 11.01 -15.12 15.80
CA PRO A 97 12.31 -15.39 16.42
C PRO A 97 13.36 -14.31 16.09
N VAL A 98 13.26 -13.64 14.95
CA VAL A 98 14.17 -12.54 14.57
C VAL A 98 13.96 -11.34 15.47
N LYS A 99 12.69 -10.97 15.72
CA LYS A 99 12.35 -9.89 16.66
C LYS A 99 12.88 -10.20 18.07
N LEU A 100 12.71 -11.44 18.52
CA LEU A 100 13.25 -11.89 19.80
C LEU A 100 14.78 -11.78 19.87
N LYS A 101 15.51 -12.17 18.81
CA LYS A 101 16.97 -11.97 18.73
C LYS A 101 17.35 -10.50 18.83
N MET A 102 16.69 -9.63 18.06
CA MET A 102 16.95 -8.19 18.09
C MET A 102 16.69 -7.58 19.46
N MET A 103 15.63 -7.99 20.16
CA MET A 103 15.32 -7.51 21.52
C MET A 103 16.37 -7.93 22.56
N ARG A 104 17.06 -9.06 22.34
CA ARG A 104 18.19 -9.50 23.17
C ARG A 104 19.52 -8.86 22.77
N GLY A 105 19.53 -7.93 21.81
CA GLY A 105 20.75 -7.29 21.31
C GLY A 105 21.65 -8.22 20.49
N GLU A 106 21.12 -9.34 20.01
CA GLU A 106 21.87 -10.28 19.18
C GLU A 106 21.99 -9.77 17.74
N LYS A 107 23.04 -10.21 17.05
CA LYS A 107 23.20 -9.96 15.61
C LYS A 107 22.19 -10.79 14.82
N VAL A 108 21.63 -10.18 13.76
CA VAL A 108 20.76 -10.84 12.80
C VAL A 108 21.32 -10.72 11.40
N THR A 109 21.25 -11.79 10.61
CA THR A 109 21.73 -11.85 9.23
C THR A 109 20.56 -12.03 8.27
N GLY A 110 20.40 -11.10 7.32
CA GLY A 110 19.35 -11.14 6.31
C GLY A 110 19.87 -11.49 4.93
N GLY A 111 19.04 -12.18 4.15
CA GLY A 111 19.30 -12.45 2.73
C GLY A 111 18.21 -11.87 1.84
N THR A 112 18.57 -11.19 0.75
CA THR A 112 17.60 -10.60 -0.17
C THR A 112 17.34 -11.49 -1.39
N VAL A 113 16.09 -11.93 -1.57
CA VAL A 113 15.63 -12.57 -2.81
C VAL A 113 15.19 -11.46 -3.77
N PHE A 114 16.10 -11.08 -4.67
CA PHE A 114 15.90 -9.93 -5.57
C PHE A 114 15.43 -10.30 -6.98
N SER A 115 15.99 -11.33 -7.60
CA SER A 115 15.82 -11.58 -9.06
C SER A 115 15.01 -12.81 -9.43
N SER A 116 14.61 -13.65 -8.46
CA SER A 116 13.86 -14.89 -8.71
C SER A 116 12.45 -14.86 -8.12
N THR A 117 11.49 -15.46 -8.81
CA THR A 117 10.15 -15.80 -8.30
C THR A 117 9.96 -17.31 -8.19
N ASP A 118 11.00 -18.08 -8.49
CA ASP A 118 10.98 -19.54 -8.39
C ASP A 118 10.98 -19.96 -6.90
N PRO A 119 9.98 -20.74 -6.47
CA PRO A 119 9.91 -21.22 -5.09
C PRO A 119 11.10 -22.07 -4.66
N ALA A 120 11.74 -22.82 -5.57
CA ALA A 120 12.91 -23.63 -5.20
C ALA A 120 14.10 -22.74 -4.82
N THR A 121 14.34 -21.68 -5.60
CA THR A 121 15.34 -20.64 -5.29
C THR A 121 15.07 -19.99 -3.93
N TYR A 122 13.82 -19.61 -3.67
CA TYR A 122 13.43 -19.04 -2.36
C TYR A 122 13.71 -20.03 -1.22
N CYS A 123 13.26 -21.28 -1.34
CA CYS A 123 13.41 -22.26 -0.28
C CYS A 123 14.86 -22.66 -0.01
N ALA A 124 15.70 -22.71 -1.04
CA ALA A 124 17.13 -22.91 -0.86
C ALA A 124 17.74 -21.77 -0.02
N MET A 125 17.43 -20.52 -0.39
CA MET A 125 17.96 -19.36 0.31
C MET A 125 17.41 -19.24 1.75
N ALA A 126 16.12 -19.48 1.96
CA ALA A 126 15.49 -19.45 3.27
C ALA A 126 16.02 -20.53 4.24
N ASN A 127 16.72 -21.55 3.74
CA ASN A 127 17.38 -22.57 4.54
C ASN A 127 18.91 -22.44 4.59
N ALA A 128 19.48 -21.40 3.94
CA ALA A 128 20.93 -21.20 3.82
C ALA A 128 21.60 -20.63 5.09
N GLY A 129 20.87 -20.48 6.19
CA GLY A 129 21.39 -19.99 7.47
C GLY A 129 21.14 -18.51 7.76
N TYR A 130 20.32 -17.84 6.94
CA TYR A 130 19.81 -16.50 7.26
C TYR A 130 18.78 -16.56 8.40
N ASP A 131 18.73 -15.51 9.21
CA ASP A 131 17.69 -15.33 10.23
C ASP A 131 16.37 -14.91 9.60
N PHE A 132 16.43 -14.13 8.51
CA PHE A 132 15.26 -13.72 7.74
C PHE A 132 15.59 -13.60 6.25
N ILE A 133 14.54 -13.76 5.43
CA ILE A 133 14.60 -13.49 4.01
C ILE A 133 13.82 -12.23 3.68
N TRP A 134 14.48 -11.32 2.98
CA TRP A 134 13.90 -10.14 2.38
C TRP A 134 13.41 -10.48 0.97
N THR A 135 12.09 -10.65 0.80
CA THR A 135 11.47 -10.82 -0.51
C THR A 135 11.28 -9.45 -1.16
N GLU A 136 11.99 -9.18 -2.25
CA GLU A 136 11.98 -7.85 -2.86
C GLU A 136 10.68 -7.56 -3.63
N MET A 137 10.01 -6.44 -3.32
CA MET A 137 8.93 -5.87 -4.16
C MET A 137 9.08 -4.36 -4.46
N GLN A 138 9.98 -3.61 -3.80
CA GLN A 138 10.18 -2.17 -4.07
C GLN A 138 10.89 -1.93 -5.42
N HIS A 139 11.84 -2.80 -5.75
CA HIS A 139 12.68 -2.70 -6.95
C HIS A 139 12.49 -3.89 -7.90
N SER A 140 11.32 -4.53 -7.86
CA SER A 140 10.99 -5.63 -8.77
C SER A 140 9.54 -5.54 -9.22
N SER A 141 9.18 -6.26 -10.28
CA SER A 141 7.81 -6.37 -10.78
C SER A 141 6.98 -7.44 -10.07
N ARG A 142 7.41 -7.95 -8.90
CA ARG A 142 6.68 -8.99 -8.18
C ARG A 142 5.38 -8.47 -7.60
N ASP A 143 4.35 -9.31 -7.68
CA ASP A 143 3.08 -9.15 -6.98
C ASP A 143 3.00 -10.04 -5.74
N TRP A 144 1.91 -9.87 -4.99
CA TRP A 144 1.62 -10.66 -3.80
C TRP A 144 1.39 -12.14 -4.09
N GLU A 145 0.95 -12.51 -5.30
CA GLU A 145 0.77 -13.92 -5.65
C GLU A 145 2.11 -14.64 -5.75
N ALA A 146 3.11 -14.00 -6.37
CA ALA A 146 4.46 -14.53 -6.44
C ALA A 146 5.07 -14.70 -5.04
N VAL A 147 4.91 -13.70 -4.16
CA VAL A 147 5.37 -13.79 -2.76
C VAL A 147 4.67 -14.93 -2.02
N ALA A 148 3.34 -14.99 -2.11
CA ALA A 148 2.55 -16.04 -1.46
C ALA A 148 2.95 -17.44 -1.93
N ARG A 149 3.20 -17.62 -3.24
CA ARG A 149 3.68 -18.90 -3.81
C ARG A 149 5.04 -19.31 -3.26
N MET A 150 5.99 -18.37 -3.16
CA MET A 150 7.31 -18.66 -2.59
C MET A 150 7.18 -19.08 -1.11
N TRP A 151 6.49 -18.29 -0.31
CA TRP A 151 6.39 -18.53 1.14
C TRP A 151 5.66 -19.82 1.48
N ARG A 152 4.56 -20.13 0.78
CA ARG A 152 3.79 -21.36 1.02
C ARG A 152 4.53 -22.63 0.63
N SER A 153 5.58 -22.53 -0.20
CA SER A 153 6.30 -23.71 -0.71
C SER A 153 7.25 -24.33 0.32
N CYS A 154 7.68 -23.54 1.31
CA CYS A 154 8.46 -24.02 2.45
C CYS A 154 8.03 -23.27 3.73
N PRO A 155 6.83 -23.58 4.26
CA PRO A 155 6.24 -22.86 5.40
C PRO A 155 7.02 -23.04 6.71
N HIS A 156 7.96 -23.97 6.74
CA HIS A 156 8.82 -24.26 7.89
C HIS A 156 10.31 -24.00 7.59
N ALA A 157 10.61 -23.15 6.60
CA ALA A 157 11.99 -22.72 6.35
C ALA A 157 12.58 -22.05 7.61
N LYS A 158 13.90 -22.17 7.80
CA LYS A 158 14.57 -21.65 9.00
C LYS A 158 14.51 -20.13 9.13
N ALA A 159 14.63 -19.43 8.01
CA ALA A 159 14.58 -17.98 7.97
C ALA A 159 13.13 -17.46 8.02
N VAL A 160 12.88 -16.40 8.78
CA VAL A 160 11.58 -15.72 8.80
C VAL A 160 11.33 -14.99 7.47
N PRO A 161 10.18 -15.18 6.81
CA PRO A 161 9.84 -14.42 5.60
C PRO A 161 9.50 -12.96 5.93
N GLY A 162 9.97 -12.05 5.08
CA GLY A 162 9.58 -10.63 5.07
C GLY A 162 9.55 -10.07 3.64
N VAL A 163 8.93 -8.89 3.46
CA VAL A 163 8.77 -8.20 2.16
C VAL A 163 9.39 -6.80 2.19
N ARG A 164 10.02 -6.35 1.08
CA ARG A 164 10.28 -4.91 0.84
C ARG A 164 9.10 -4.35 0.11
N VAL A 165 8.36 -3.46 0.76
CA VAL A 165 7.32 -2.68 0.08
C VAL A 165 7.84 -1.27 -0.21
N ALA A 166 7.28 -0.64 -1.24
CA ALA A 166 7.48 0.77 -1.56
C ALA A 166 6.48 1.65 -0.80
#